data_AF-A0A2G6NZ57-F1
#
_entry.id   AF-A0A2G6NZ57-F1
#
_cell.length_a   1.000
_cell.length_b   1.000
_cell.length_c   1.000
_cell.angle_alpha   90.00
_cell.angle_beta   90.00
_cell.angle_gamma   90.00
#
_symmetry.space_group_name_H-M   'P 1'
#
loop_
_entity.id
_entity.type
_entity.pdbx_description
1 polymer ?
#
loop_
_entity_poly.entity_id
_entity_poly.type
_entity_poly.pdbx_seq_one_letter_code
_entity_poly.pdbx_strand_id
1 'polypeptide(L)'
;MKIHLIIDKSDSMKTLGKVSIVKNLIRTIKILKETRSVYETYKFSKIDWNGKLEDLEKIVLSESIDNALIFTDGYICKPKKLREFIDNNRKKKYIIVYCGCDARYSNKFGYQSQDILLALNTVTDIYEI
;
A
#
# COMPACT_ATOMS: atom_id res chain seq x y z
N MET A 1 -11.97 10.30 6.78
CA MET A 1 -11.52 9.83 5.45
C MET A 1 -11.25 8.33 5.50
N LYS A 2 -11.43 7.57 4.41
CA LYS A 2 -11.16 6.12 4.37
C LYS A 2 -9.88 5.83 3.58
N ILE A 3 -9.00 4.98 4.14
CA ILE A 3 -7.77 4.50 3.51
C ILE A 3 -7.85 2.98 3.37
N HIS A 4 -7.64 2.49 2.16
CA HIS A 4 -7.66 1.06 1.88
C HIS A 4 -6.25 0.49 2.00
N LEU A 5 -6.11 -0.58 2.78
CA LEU A 5 -4.90 -1.37 2.91
C LEU A 5 -5.04 -2.57 1.97
N ILE A 6 -4.58 -2.43 0.73
CA ILE A 6 -4.66 -3.46 -0.30
C ILE A 6 -3.43 -4.35 -0.18
N ILE A 7 -3.65 -5.64 0.09
CA ILE A 7 -2.59 -6.58 0.44
C ILE A 7 -2.46 -7.61 -0.67
N ASP A 8 -1.29 -7.65 -1.30
CA ASP A 8 -0.92 -8.73 -2.20
C ASP A 8 -0.77 -10.05 -1.43
N LYS A 9 -1.57 -11.04 -1.83
CA LYS A 9 -1.64 -12.42 -1.31
C LYS A 9 -1.14 -13.44 -2.33
N SER A 10 -0.51 -13.00 -3.41
CA SER A 10 0.11 -13.90 -4.38
C SER A 10 1.16 -14.80 -3.72
N ASP A 11 1.49 -15.91 -4.39
CA ASP A 11 2.49 -16.85 -3.86
C ASP A 11 3.87 -16.20 -3.67
N SER A 12 4.20 -15.17 -4.46
CA SER A 12 5.44 -14.39 -4.28
C SER A 12 5.55 -13.78 -2.87
N MET A 13 4.43 -13.33 -2.31
CA MET A 13 4.34 -12.75 -0.97
C MET A 13 4.42 -13.77 0.16
N LYS A 14 4.40 -15.08 -0.13
CA LYS A 14 4.58 -16.15 0.86
C LYS A 14 6.06 -16.46 1.13
N THR A 15 6.97 -15.85 0.40
CA THR A 15 8.42 -16.08 0.51
C THR A 15 9.07 -15.13 1.51
N LEU A 16 10.23 -15.52 2.04
CA LEU A 16 11.18 -14.66 2.77
C LEU A 16 10.56 -13.78 3.88
N GLY A 17 9.55 -14.28 4.59
CA GLY A 17 8.92 -13.58 5.71
C GLY A 17 8.06 -12.36 5.33
N LYS A 18 7.78 -12.12 4.04
CA LYS A 18 6.97 -10.98 3.56
C LYS A 18 5.59 -10.89 4.21
N VAL A 19 4.94 -12.04 4.47
CA VAL A 19 3.67 -12.10 5.22
C VAL A 19 3.81 -11.47 6.62
N SER A 20 4.91 -11.76 7.32
CA SER A 20 5.19 -11.20 8.65
C SER A 20 5.47 -9.71 8.57
N ILE A 21 6.17 -9.25 7.53
CA ILE A 21 6.39 -7.82 7.26
C ILE A 21 5.04 -7.12 7.12
N VAL A 22 4.14 -7.59 6.25
CA VAL A 22 2.80 -7.00 6.07
C VAL A 22 2.02 -6.96 7.39
N LYS A 23 2.03 -8.04 8.18
CA LYS A 23 1.39 -8.07 9.50
C LYS A 23 1.95 -6.98 10.43
N ASN A 24 3.27 -6.82 10.46
CA ASN A 24 3.93 -5.80 11.27
C ASN A 24 3.60 -4.38 10.80
N LEU A 25 3.53 -4.14 9.48
CA LEU A 25 3.13 -2.85 8.91
C LEU A 25 1.71 -2.47 9.33
N ILE A 26 0.77 -3.40 9.20
CA ILE A 26 -0.62 -3.20 9.62
C ILE A 26 -0.72 -2.90 11.12
N ARG A 27 0.03 -3.65 11.95
CA ARG A 27 0.10 -3.38 13.39
C ARG A 27 0.66 -2.00 13.67
N THR A 28 1.70 -1.60 12.94
CA THR A 28 2.32 -0.27 13.07
C THR A 28 1.33 0.84 12.72
N ILE A 29 0.59 0.72 11.61
CA ILE A 29 -0.47 1.67 11.23
C ILE A 29 -1.54 1.78 12.33
N LYS A 30 -1.93 0.64 12.92
CA LYS A 30 -2.90 0.63 14.02
C LYS A 30 -2.36 1.39 15.25
N ILE A 31 -1.12 1.14 15.64
CA ILE A 31 -0.47 1.84 16.76
C ILE A 31 -0.37 3.35 16.46
N LEU A 32 0.04 3.73 15.25
CA LEU A 32 0.11 5.13 14.83
C LEU A 32 -1.26 5.81 14.94
N LYS A 33 -2.34 5.13 14.51
CA LYS A 33 -3.70 5.61 14.66
C LYS A 33 -4.10 5.85 16.12
N GLU A 34 -3.72 4.96 17.02
CA GLU A 34 -4.07 5.02 18.45
C GLU A 34 -3.23 6.04 19.23
N THR A 35 -2.03 6.34 18.76
CA THR A 35 -1.05 7.17 19.48
C THR A 35 -0.91 8.59 18.95
N ARG A 36 -1.29 8.85 17.68
CA ARG A 36 -1.21 10.17 17.06
C ARG A 36 -2.60 10.68 16.68
N SER A 37 -3.02 11.77 17.33
CA SER A 37 -4.33 12.41 17.11
C SER A 37 -4.58 12.79 15.65
N VAL A 38 -3.52 13.13 14.90
CA VAL A 38 -3.62 13.46 13.47
C VAL A 38 -4.24 12.34 12.62
N TYR A 39 -4.20 11.08 13.06
CA TYR A 39 -4.79 9.94 12.35
C TYR A 39 -6.15 9.48 12.92
N GLU A 40 -6.67 10.13 13.96
CA GLU A 40 -7.88 9.69 14.68
C GLU A 40 -9.11 9.63 13.75
N THR A 41 -9.23 10.57 12.82
CA THR A 41 -10.37 10.70 11.90
C THR A 41 -10.31 9.77 10.67
N TYR A 42 -9.22 9.03 10.49
CA TYR A 42 -9.03 8.11 9.36
C TYR A 42 -9.56 6.71 9.67
N LYS A 43 -10.35 6.14 8.76
CA LYS A 43 -10.81 4.75 8.83
C LYS A 43 -9.95 3.89 7.90
N PHE A 44 -9.48 2.75 8.39
CA PHE A 44 -8.69 1.81 7.60
C PHE A 44 -9.52 0.56 7.28
N SER A 45 -9.53 0.13 6.02
CA SER A 45 -10.15 -1.13 5.59
C SER A 45 -9.13 -2.00 4.86
N LYS A 46 -9.13 -3.30 5.15
CA LYS A 46 -8.24 -4.26 4.48
C LYS A 46 -8.94 -4.87 3.28
N ILE A 47 -8.20 -5.03 2.19
CA ILE A 47 -8.64 -5.75 1.00
C ILE A 47 -7.51 -6.69 0.58
N ASP A 48 -7.87 -7.94 0.34
CA ASP A 48 -6.93 -8.90 -0.20
C ASP A 48 -6.94 -8.83 -1.74
N TRP A 49 -5.75 -8.88 -2.32
CA TRP A 49 -5.49 -8.81 -3.76
C TRP A 49 -4.54 -9.94 -4.15
N ASN A 50 -4.66 -10.49 -5.35
CA ASN A 50 -3.87 -11.66 -5.77
C ASN A 50 -2.59 -11.33 -6.56
N GLY A 51 -2.17 -10.06 -6.58
CA GLY A 51 -0.97 -9.60 -7.28
C GLY A 51 -1.15 -9.36 -8.79
N LYS A 52 -2.29 -9.71 -9.39
CA LYS A 52 -2.57 -9.46 -10.83
C LYS A 52 -3.13 -8.06 -11.03
N LEU A 53 -2.59 -7.31 -11.99
CA LEU A 53 -2.96 -5.91 -12.19
C LEU A 53 -4.45 -5.75 -12.53
N GLU A 54 -5.00 -6.64 -13.35
CA GLU A 54 -6.38 -6.59 -13.79
C GLU A 54 -7.35 -6.71 -12.61
N ASP A 55 -6.97 -7.45 -11.57
CA ASP A 55 -7.78 -7.61 -10.36
C ASP A 55 -7.61 -6.40 -9.42
N LEU A 56 -6.44 -5.77 -9.39
CA LEU A 56 -6.25 -4.50 -8.69
C LEU A 56 -7.12 -3.40 -9.29
N GLU A 57 -7.15 -3.30 -10.62
CA GLU A 57 -7.97 -2.34 -11.36
C GLU A 57 -9.45 -2.53 -11.04
N LYS A 58 -9.94 -3.78 -11.05
CA LYS A 58 -11.33 -4.09 -10.66
C LYS A 58 -11.63 -3.69 -9.22
N ILE A 59 -10.71 -3.96 -8.28
CA ILE A 59 -10.89 -3.59 -6.87
C ILE A 59 -11.04 -2.07 -6.75
N VAL A 60 -10.12 -1.29 -7.34
CA VAL A 60 -10.14 0.16 -7.17
C VAL A 60 -11.31 0.84 -7.89
N LEU A 61 -11.72 0.32 -9.05
CA LEU A 61 -12.82 0.86 -9.84
C LEU A 61 -14.18 0.51 -9.21
N SER A 62 -14.38 -0.74 -8.82
CA SER A 62 -15.67 -1.20 -8.27
C SER A 62 -15.98 -0.59 -6.91
N GLU A 63 -14.96 -0.41 -6.06
CA GLU A 63 -15.12 0.19 -4.73
C GLU A 63 -14.93 1.72 -4.72
N SER A 64 -14.70 2.36 -5.88
CA SER A 64 -14.42 3.80 -5.98
C SER A 64 -13.33 4.26 -5.00
N ILE A 65 -12.23 3.53 -4.94
CA ILE A 65 -11.16 3.75 -3.95
C ILE A 65 -10.41 5.04 -4.30
N ASP A 66 -10.36 5.99 -3.37
CA ASP A 66 -9.60 7.24 -3.56
C ASP A 66 -8.20 7.22 -2.96
N ASN A 67 -8.02 6.49 -1.86
CA ASN A 67 -6.81 6.50 -1.06
C ASN A 67 -6.45 5.07 -0.67
N ALA A 68 -5.25 4.62 -1.03
CA ALA A 68 -4.80 3.26 -0.75
C ALA A 68 -3.30 3.17 -0.45
N LEU A 69 -2.96 2.32 0.50
CA LEU A 69 -1.63 1.72 0.65
C LEU A 69 -1.67 0.33 0.03
N ILE A 70 -0.81 0.08 -0.96
CA ILE A 70 -0.75 -1.18 -1.70
C ILE A 70 0.52 -1.92 -1.27
N PHE A 71 0.36 -2.99 -0.50
CA PHE A 71 1.46 -3.81 0.01
C PHE A 71 1.77 -4.95 -0.96
N THR A 72 2.96 -4.95 -1.57
CA THR A 72 3.38 -5.96 -2.56
C THR A 72 4.90 -6.03 -2.65
N ASP A 73 5.45 -7.09 -3.23
CA ASP A 73 6.86 -7.15 -3.65
C ASP A 73 7.04 -6.72 -5.13
N GLY A 74 5.94 -6.47 -5.84
CA GLY A 74 5.92 -6.05 -7.25
C GLY A 74 6.31 -7.14 -8.23
N TYR A 75 6.45 -8.40 -7.80
CA TYR A 75 6.92 -9.49 -8.65
C TYR A 75 5.89 -9.87 -9.72
N ILE A 76 4.65 -10.15 -9.31
CA ILE A 76 3.59 -10.66 -10.19
C ILE A 76 3.06 -9.58 -11.14
N CYS A 77 2.68 -8.41 -10.61
CA CYS A 77 2.07 -7.35 -11.41
C CYS A 77 3.03 -6.70 -12.43
N LYS A 78 4.33 -6.98 -12.32
CA LYS A 78 5.46 -6.32 -12.99
C LYS A 78 5.52 -4.82 -12.63
N PRO A 79 6.64 -4.29 -12.11
CA PRO A 79 6.70 -2.92 -11.58
C PRO A 79 6.30 -1.84 -12.61
N LYS A 80 6.65 -2.04 -13.89
CA LYS A 80 6.31 -1.10 -14.96
C LYS A 80 4.80 -0.92 -15.14
N LYS A 81 4.02 -2.00 -15.10
CA LYS A 81 2.56 -1.90 -15.28
C LYS A 81 1.88 -1.32 -14.05
N LEU A 82 2.33 -1.67 -12.86
CA LEU A 82 1.83 -1.08 -11.61
C LEU A 82 2.08 0.43 -11.55
N ARG A 83 3.24 0.86 -12.07
CA ARG A 83 3.55 2.27 -12.28
C ARG A 83 2.56 2.92 -13.25
N GLU A 84 2.35 2.35 -14.44
CA GLU A 84 1.43 2.90 -15.44
C GLU A 84 0.03 3.05 -14.84
N PHE A 85 -0.41 2.08 -14.04
CA PHE A 85 -1.67 2.15 -13.31
C PHE A 85 -1.74 3.33 -12.33
N ILE A 86 -0.72 3.58 -11.51
CA ILE A 86 -0.69 4.73 -10.59
C ILE A 86 -0.64 6.05 -11.37
N ASP A 87 0.18 6.12 -12.42
CA ASP A 87 0.31 7.31 -13.27
C ASP A 87 -1.02 7.66 -13.96
N ASN A 88 -1.79 6.66 -14.40
CA ASN A 88 -3.11 6.85 -15.01
C ASN A 88 -4.18 7.25 -13.98
N ASN A 89 -3.93 7.03 -12.69
CA ASN A 89 -4.82 7.35 -11.59
C ASN A 89 -4.28 8.49 -10.70
N ARG A 90 -3.49 9.42 -11.24
CA ARG A 90 -2.86 10.53 -10.47
C ARG A 90 -3.77 11.40 -9.62
N LYS A 91 -5.08 11.42 -9.89
CA LYS A 91 -6.07 12.11 -9.04
C LYS A 91 -6.38 11.36 -7.75
N LYS A 92 -6.01 10.08 -7.68
CA LYS A 92 -6.15 9.17 -6.54
C LYS A 92 -4.81 9.08 -5.82
N LYS A 93 -4.83 8.79 -4.52
CA LYS A 93 -3.63 8.62 -3.70
C LYS A 93 -3.35 7.15 -3.49
N TYR A 94 -2.72 6.53 -4.48
CA TYR A 94 -2.27 5.14 -4.38
C TYR A 94 -0.77 5.13 -4.10
N ILE A 95 -0.39 4.61 -2.94
CA ILE A 95 1.00 4.53 -2.51
C ILE A 95 1.41 3.07 -2.42
N ILE A 96 2.46 2.68 -3.15
CA ILE A 96 3.01 1.33 -3.05
C ILE A 96 3.91 1.26 -1.81
N VAL A 97 3.75 0.20 -1.03
CA VAL A 97 4.65 -0.16 0.06
C VAL A 97 5.29 -1.50 -0.28
N TYR A 98 6.56 -1.44 -0.69
CA TYR A 98 7.31 -2.60 -1.11
C TYR A 98 7.71 -3.46 0.09
N CYS A 99 7.34 -4.75 0.03
CA CYS A 99 7.50 -5.71 1.11
C CYS A 99 8.54 -6.76 0.76
N GLY A 100 9.58 -6.88 1.58
CA GLY A 100 10.71 -7.80 1.37
C GLY A 100 11.96 -7.09 0.85
N CYS A 101 13.14 -7.62 1.18
CA CYS A 101 14.42 -7.08 0.73
C CYS A 101 14.67 -7.33 -0.77
N ASP A 102 14.05 -8.36 -1.32
CA ASP A 102 14.07 -8.77 -2.72
C ASP A 102 12.93 -8.13 -3.53
N ALA A 103 12.12 -7.26 -2.92
CA ALA A 103 11.06 -6.57 -3.61
C ALA A 103 11.64 -5.79 -4.81
N ARG A 104 10.88 -5.75 -5.90
CA ARG A 104 11.23 -4.97 -7.10
C ARG A 104 10.96 -3.48 -6.87
N TYR A 105 11.67 -2.93 -5.90
CA TYR A 105 11.51 -1.59 -5.38
C TYR A 105 11.80 -0.53 -6.45
N SER A 106 10.99 0.52 -6.42
CA SER A 106 11.25 1.76 -7.16
C SER A 106 10.91 2.95 -6.29
N ASN A 107 11.94 3.71 -5.90
CA ASN A 107 11.83 4.92 -5.08
C ASN A 107 10.94 6.01 -5.68
N LYS A 108 10.70 5.95 -6.99
CA LYS A 108 9.84 6.90 -7.69
C LYS A 108 8.34 6.65 -7.49
N PHE A 109 7.93 5.43 -7.11
CA PHE A 109 6.51 5.02 -7.10
C PHE A 109 6.03 4.44 -5.78
N GLY A 110 6.90 4.38 -4.78
CA GLY A 110 6.54 3.84 -3.49
C GLY A 110 7.66 3.92 -2.47
N TYR A 111 7.34 3.36 -1.32
CA TYR A 111 8.19 3.37 -0.13
C TYR A 111 8.63 1.96 0.22
N GLN A 112 9.76 1.84 0.89
CA GLN A 112 10.13 0.56 1.49
C GLN A 112 9.26 0.33 2.73
N SER A 113 9.13 -0.92 3.17
CA SER A 113 8.35 -1.25 4.37
C SER A 113 8.81 -0.48 5.63
N GLN A 114 10.10 -0.21 5.76
CA GLN A 114 10.65 0.56 6.88
C GLN A 114 10.20 2.04 6.90
N ASP A 115 9.75 2.57 5.75
CA ASP A 115 9.33 3.97 5.58
C ASP A 115 7.80 4.12 5.70
N ILE A 116 7.12 3.20 6.39
CA ILE A 116 5.66 3.15 6.46
C ILE A 116 5.02 4.44 6.99
N LEU A 117 5.72 5.15 7.89
CA LEU A 117 5.24 6.43 8.40
C LEU A 117 5.18 7.48 7.27
N LEU A 118 6.20 7.54 6.40
CA LEU A 118 6.22 8.44 5.25
C LEU A 118 5.14 8.06 4.23
N ALA A 119 4.97 6.77 3.97
CA ALA A 119 3.90 6.28 3.10
C ALA A 119 2.51 6.67 3.64
N LEU A 120 2.29 6.52 4.95
CA LEU A 120 1.05 6.88 5.60
C LEU A 120 0.81 8.40 5.53
N ASN A 121 1.82 9.21 5.85
CA ASN A 121 1.77 10.66 5.74
C ASN A 121 1.41 11.12 4.33
N THR A 122 2.03 10.51 3.31
CA THR A 122 1.77 10.81 1.90
C THR A 122 0.32 10.48 1.52
N VAL A 123 -0.20 9.31 1.90
CA VAL A 123 -1.58 8.94 1.54
C VAL A 123 -2.62 9.78 2.31
N THR A 124 -2.27 10.33 3.48
CA THR A 124 -3.13 11.18 4.30
C THR A 124 -2.98 12.68 4.03
N ASP A 125 -2.02 13.13 3.22
CA ASP A 125 -1.54 14.54 3.15
C ASP A 125 -1.18 15.13 4.52
N ILE A 126 -0.59 14.33 5.40
CA ILE A 126 -0.08 14.81 6.69
C ILE A 126 1.41 15.03 6.52
N TYR A 127 1.77 16.25 6.20
CA TYR A 127 3.15 16.72 6.19
C TYR A 127 3.33 17.49 7.50
N GLU A 128 3.86 16.82 8.53
CA GLU A 128 4.23 17.53 9.77
C GLU A 128 5.23 18.63 9.41
N ILE A 129 4.93 19.87 9.82
CA ILE A 129 5.86 21.01 9.86
C ILE A 129 6.64 20.93 11.17
#